data_AF-A0A7V9R3Z6-F1
#
_entry.id   AF-A0A7V9R3Z6-F1
#
_cell.length_a   1.000
_cell.length_b   1.000
_cell.length_c   1.000
_cell.angle_alpha   90.00
_cell.angle_beta   90.00
_cell.angle_gamma   90.00
#
_symmetry.space_group_name_H-M   'P 1'
#
loop_
_entity.id
_entity.type
_entity.pdbx_description
1 polymer ?
#
loop_
_entity_poly.entity_id
_entity_poly.type
_entity_poly.pdbx_seq_one_letter_code
_entity_poly.pdbx_strand_id
1 'polypeptide(L)' 'ILVMDVWEHAYLLDYKPAERPKYIEAFFSNIDWSAAEERLQKQAGERGAGA' A
#
# COMPACT_ATOMS: atom_id res chain seq x y z
N ILE A 1 6.67 -4.55 1.20
CA ILE A 1 5.51 -5.32 0.71
C ILE A 1 4.36 -4.42 0.25
N LEU A 2 4.12 -3.26 0.88
CA LEU A 2 3.13 -2.26 0.43
C LEU A 2 3.74 -0.86 0.46
N VAL A 3 3.40 -0.02 -0.52
CA VAL A 3 3.83 1.38 -0.64
C VAL A 3 2.61 2.23 -1.00
N MET A 4 2.50 3.41 -0.41
CA MET A 4 1.49 4.41 -0.73
C MET A 4 2.18 5.73 -1.04
N ASP A 5 1.85 6.34 -2.19
CA ASP A 5 2.28 7.69 -2.52
C ASP A 5 1.35 8.71 -1.85
N VAL A 6 1.92 9.71 -1.18
CA VAL A 6 1.22 10.76 -0.42
C VAL A 6 1.53 12.16 -0.95
N TRP A 7 2.20 12.27 -2.10
CA TRP A 7 2.40 13.55 -2.76
C TRP A 7 1.13 14.01 -3.49
N GLU A 8 1.02 15.31 -3.73
CA GLU A 8 -0.20 15.94 -4.21
C GLU A 8 -0.71 15.37 -5.55
N HIS A 9 0.17 15.00 -6.50
CA HIS A 9 -0.25 14.35 -7.76
C HIS A 9 -1.03 13.05 -7.54
N ALA A 10 -0.89 12.40 -6.40
CA ALA A 10 -1.48 11.07 -6.19
C ALA A 10 -2.98 11.16 -5.90
N TYR A 11 -3.47 12.32 -5.44
CA TYR A 11 -4.84 12.46 -4.96
C TYR A 11 -5.53 13.77 -5.34
N LEU A 12 -4.83 14.77 -5.90
CA LEU A 12 -5.39 16.09 -6.22
C LEU A 12 -6.58 16.08 -7.19
N LEU A 13 -6.71 15.07 -8.04
CA LEU A 13 -7.83 14.96 -8.99
C LEU A 13 -9.16 14.65 -8.30
N ASP A 14 -9.11 13.89 -7.21
CA ASP A 14 -10.29 13.39 -6.50
C ASP A 14 -10.49 14.07 -5.13
N TYR A 15 -9.42 14.58 -4.53
CA TYR A 15 -9.40 15.13 -3.17
C TYR A 15 -8.63 16.45 -3.12
N LYS A 16 -9.15 17.44 -2.39
CA LYS A 16 -8.40 18.67 -2.12
C LYS A 16 -7.19 18.40 -1.21
N PRO A 17 -6.16 19.27 -1.17
CA PRO A 17 -5.02 19.13 -0.25
C PRO A 17 -5.41 18.91 1.22
N ALA A 18 -6.46 19.61 1.68
CA ALA A 18 -7.00 19.48 3.04
C ALA A 18 -7.71 18.13 3.29
N GLU A 19 -8.08 17.40 2.24
CA GLU A 19 -8.80 16.14 2.30
C GLU A 19 -7.90 14.91 2.17
N ARG A 20 -6.57 15.08 2.26
CA ARG A 20 -5.60 13.98 2.31
C ARG A 20 -5.98 12.84 3.27
N PRO A 21 -6.55 13.08 4.47
CA PRO A 21 -7.01 11.98 5.33
C PRO A 21 -8.02 11.05 4.65
N LYS A 22 -8.95 11.60 3.85
CA LYS A 22 -9.96 10.80 3.12
C LYS A 22 -9.32 9.92 2.04
N TYR A 23 -8.30 10.43 1.36
CA TYR A 23 -7.53 9.63 0.39
C TYR A 23 -6.84 8.44 1.07
N ILE A 24 -6.26 8.65 2.25
CA ILE A 24 -5.62 7.57 3.02
C ILE A 24 -6.65 6.52 3.45
N GLU A 25 -7.82 6.93 3.94
CA GLU A 25 -8.91 6.01 4.29
C GLU A 25 -9.43 5.22 3.08
N ALA A 26 -9.59 5.89 1.93
CA ALA A 26 -9.97 5.25 0.68
C ALA A 26 -8.90 4.24 0.23
N PHE A 27 -7.61 4.58 0.36
CA PHE A 27 -6.53 3.65 0.06
C PHE A 27 -6.64 2.39 0.92
N PHE A 28 -6.71 2.52 2.24
CA PHE A 28 -6.74 1.35 3.14
C PHE A 28 -8.00 0.49 3.01
N SER A 29 -9.15 1.08 2.68
CA SER A 29 -10.38 0.32 2.45
C SER A 29 -10.37 -0.50 1.15
N ASN A 30 -9.46 -0.20 0.21
CA ASN A 30 -9.40 -0.84 -1.11
C ASN A 30 -8.14 -1.70 -1.35
N ILE A 31 -7.32 -1.95 -0.32
CA ILE A 31 -6.14 -2.81 -0.46
C ILE A 31 -6.55 -4.29 -0.57
N ASP A 32 -5.96 -4.99 -1.53
CA ASP A 32 -5.90 -6.45 -1.53
C ASP A 32 -4.80 -6.94 -0.58
N TRP A 33 -5.20 -7.28 0.64
CA TRP A 33 -4.31 -7.77 1.69
C TRP A 33 -3.77 -9.17 1.42
N SER A 34 -4.50 -10.00 0.68
CA SER A 34 -4.04 -11.35 0.31
C SER A 34 -2.82 -11.28 -0.59
N ALA A 35 -2.82 -10.37 -1.56
CA ALA A 35 -1.64 -10.14 -2.41
C ALA A 35 -0.44 -9.56 -1.63
N ALA A 36 -0.67 -8.73 -0.61
CA ALA A 36 0.39 -8.25 0.26
C ALA A 36 1.00 -9.40 1.08
N GLU A 37 0.15 -10.23 1.68
CA GLU A 37 0.57 -11.39 2.47
C GLU A 37 1.38 -12.39 1.63
N GLU A 38 0.93 -12.70 0.41
CA GLU A 38 1.66 -13.60 -0.49
C GLU A 38 3.10 -13.11 -0.76
N ARG A 39 3.27 -11.80 -1.02
CA ARG A 39 4.59 -11.20 -1.24
C ARG A 39 5.47 -11.27 0.01
N LEU A 40 4.87 -11.12 1.20
CA LEU A 40 5.58 -11.23 2.47
C LEU A 40 6.08 -12.66 2.69
N GLN A 41 5.20 -13.64 2.52
CA GLN A 41 5.54 -15.06 2.70
C GLN A 41 6.56 -15.56 1.68
N LYS A 42 6.46 -15.10 0.43
CA LYS A 42 7.48 -15.41 -0.59
C LYS A 42 8.87 -14.94 -0.16
N GLN A 43 8.99 -13.71 0.34
CA GLN A 43 10.26 -13.21 0.86
C GLN A 43 10.75 -13.96 2.10
N ALA A 44 9.85 -14.42 2.98
CA ALA A 44 10.22 -15.22 4.13
C ALA A 44 10.77 -16.60 3.72
N GLY A 45 10.16 -17.26 2.74
CA GLY A 45 10.60 -18.55 2.19
C GLY A 45 11.96 -18.48 1.49
N GLU A 46 12.22 -17.41 0.74
CA GLU A 46 13.52 -17.17 0.08
C GLU A 46 14.65 -16.93 1.09
N ARG A 47 14.36 -16.35 2.26
CA ARG A 47 15.34 -16.10 3.32
C ARG A 47 15.72 -17.35 4.12
N GLY A 48 14.86 -18.37 4.16
CA GLY A 48 15.13 -19.64 4.85
C GLY A 48 15.91 -20.66 4.03
N ALA A 49 15.88 -20.56 2.70
CA ALA A 49 16.54 -21.52 1.79
C ALA A 49 18.01 -21.19 1.47
N GLY A 50 18.54 -20.09 2.01
CA GLY A 50 19.91 -19.62 1.79
C GLY A 50 20.89 -19.87 2.94
N ALA A 51 20.54 -20.72 3.92
CA ALA A 51 21.38 -21.07 5.07
C ALA A 51 21.80 -22.54 5.03
#